data_AF-E7RGS5-F1
#
_entry.id   AF-E7RGS5-F1
#
_cell.length_a   1.000
_cell.length_b   1.000
_cell.length_c   1.000
_cell.angle_alpha   90.00
_cell.angle_beta   90.00
_cell.angle_gamma   90.00
#
_symmetry.space_group_name_H-M   'P 1'
#
loop_
_entity.id
_entity.type
_entity.pdbx_description
1 polymer ?
#
loop_
_entity_poly.entity_id
_entity_poly.type
_entity_poly.pdbx_seq_one_letter_code
_entity_poly.pdbx_strand_id
1 'polypeptide(L)'
;MKSLLFYFIPLVLFAIINNVFSVFSWPHYLVLLLAFLVFQLARTRYPKDAIPFIAKLTQAAFYILTVATIFRDQYLNPLIINVLLGVTLGFVIVEIMQTKKKPV
;
A
#
# COMPACT_ATOMS: atom_id res chain seq x y z
N MET A 1 11.65 -12.11 -6.16
CA MET A 1 12.09 -11.23 -5.06
C MET A 1 11.99 -9.75 -5.40
N LYS A 2 12.43 -9.28 -6.58
CA LYS A 2 12.34 -7.85 -6.99
C LYS A 2 10.93 -7.25 -6.90
N SER A 3 9.88 -8.00 -7.28
CA SER A 3 8.50 -7.50 -7.26
C SER A 3 7.90 -7.33 -5.85
N LEU A 4 8.42 -8.01 -4.84
CA LEU A 4 7.92 -7.85 -3.46
C LEU A 4 8.28 -6.48 -2.88
N LEU A 5 9.41 -5.92 -3.30
CA LEU A 5 9.84 -4.59 -2.90
C LEU A 5 8.84 -3.52 -3.33
N PHE A 6 8.12 -3.74 -4.43
CA PHE A 6 7.06 -2.83 -4.88
C PHE A 6 5.85 -2.79 -3.94
N TYR A 7 5.67 -3.78 -3.06
CA TYR A 7 4.66 -3.72 -2.00
C TYR A 7 5.19 -3.05 -0.73
N PHE A 8 6.39 -3.44 -0.28
CA PHE A 8 6.91 -2.98 1.01
C PHE A 8 7.44 -1.56 0.98
N ILE A 9 8.12 -1.13 -0.10
CA ILE A 9 8.68 0.23 -0.18
C ILE A 9 7.58 1.29 -0.03
N PRO A 10 6.45 1.23 -0.77
CA PRO A 10 5.36 2.17 -0.57
C PRO A 10 4.79 2.16 0.84
N LEU A 11 4.56 0.99 1.43
CA LEU A 11 4.02 0.89 2.79
C LEU A 11 4.95 1.51 3.84
N VAL A 12 6.26 1.32 3.69
CA VAL A 12 7.26 1.96 4.56
C VAL A 12 7.23 3.47 4.40
N LEU A 13 7.15 4.00 3.16
CA LEU A 13 7.06 5.43 2.94
C LEU A 13 5.79 6.04 3.58
N PHE A 14 4.65 5.36 3.44
CA PHE A 14 3.41 5.76 4.10
C PHE A 14 3.55 5.78 5.62
N ALA A 15 4.17 4.75 6.20
CA ALA A 15 4.41 4.66 7.64
C ALA A 15 5.34 5.78 8.14
N ILE A 16 6.45 6.04 7.44
CA ILE A 16 7.38 7.11 7.78
C ILE A 16 6.66 8.45 7.71
N ILE A 17 5.98 8.74 6.60
CA ILE A 17 5.31 10.04 6.41
C ILE A 17 4.25 10.24 7.50
N ASN A 18 3.42 9.24 7.76
CA ASN A 18 2.34 9.33 8.75
C ASN A 18 2.84 9.57 10.18
N ASN A 19 3.96 8.97 10.57
CA ASN A 19 4.43 8.98 11.97
C ASN A 19 5.50 10.05 12.25
N VAL A 20 6.24 10.49 11.23
CA VAL A 20 7.31 11.51 11.41
C VAL A 20 6.76 12.93 11.27
N PHE A 21 5.77 13.15 10.40
CA PHE A 21 5.28 14.49 10.10
C PHE A 21 3.89 14.74 10.69
N SER A 22 3.80 15.77 11.53
CA SER A 22 2.55 16.21 12.16
C SER A 22 1.58 16.87 11.18
N VAL A 23 2.10 17.50 10.12
CA VAL A 23 1.32 18.13 9.05
C VAL A 23 1.99 17.85 7.71
N PHE A 24 1.21 17.54 6.68
CA PHE A 24 1.67 17.25 5.34
C PHE A 24 1.71 18.52 4.49
N SER A 25 2.88 18.80 3.94
CA SER A 25 3.08 19.77 2.86
C SER A 25 3.14 19.08 1.48
N TRP A 26 3.06 19.88 0.40
CA TRP A 26 3.05 19.40 -0.99
C TRP A 26 4.12 18.34 -1.34
N PRO A 27 5.37 18.37 -0.83
CA PRO A 27 6.36 17.34 -1.14
C PRO A 27 5.97 15.97 -0.59
N HIS A 28 5.30 15.92 0.57
CA HIS A 28 4.85 14.66 1.17
C HIS A 28 3.80 14.00 0.28
N TYR A 29 2.84 14.79 -0.23
CA TYR A 29 1.84 14.28 -1.17
C TYR A 29 2.47 13.78 -2.48
N LEU A 30 3.52 14.44 -2.98
CA LEU A 30 4.27 13.97 -4.15
C LEU A 30 4.93 12.60 -3.89
N VAL A 31 5.55 12.43 -2.71
CA VAL A 31 6.15 11.14 -2.32
C VAL A 31 5.09 10.06 -2.17
N LEU A 32 3.94 10.36 -1.54
CA LEU A 32 2.82 9.42 -1.41
C LEU A 32 2.26 9.01 -2.78
N LEU A 33 2.18 9.95 -3.73
CA LEU A 33 1.75 9.66 -5.10
C LEU A 33 2.74 8.73 -5.82
N LEU A 34 4.04 8.99 -5.70
CA LEU A 34 5.06 8.12 -6.30
C LEU A 34 5.03 6.72 -5.67
N ALA A 35 4.92 6.65 -4.34
CA ALA A 35 4.75 5.39 -3.62
C ALA A 35 3.50 4.65 -4.11
N PHE A 36 2.40 5.36 -4.34
CA PHE A 36 1.18 4.78 -4.88
C PHE A 36 1.37 4.15 -6.26
N LEU A 37 2.02 4.87 -7.18
CA LEU A 37 2.32 4.36 -8.52
C LEU A 37 3.22 3.12 -8.45
N VAL A 38 4.24 3.13 -7.58
CA VAL A 38 5.13 1.99 -7.36
C VAL A 38 4.36 0.76 -6.85
N PHE A 39 3.40 0.95 -5.94
CA PHE A 39 2.56 -0.16 -5.47
C PHE A 39 1.66 -0.73 -6.57
N GLN A 40 1.16 0.12 -7.47
CA GLN A 40 0.39 -0.36 -8.62
C GLN A 40 1.24 -1.18 -9.59
N LEU A 41 2.52 -0.86 -9.74
CA LEU A 41 3.45 -1.67 -10.55
C LEU A 41 3.60 -3.09 -10.00
N ALA A 42 3.37 -3.33 -8.71
CA ALA A 42 3.37 -4.70 -8.16
C ALA A 42 2.33 -5.62 -8.84
N ARG A 43 1.23 -5.06 -9.38
CA ARG A 43 0.22 -5.79 -10.13
C ARG A 43 0.76 -6.41 -11.42
N THR A 44 1.80 -5.82 -12.03
CA THR A 44 2.42 -6.34 -13.26
C THR A 44 3.05 -7.72 -13.08
N ARG A 45 3.20 -8.19 -11.84
CA ARG A 45 3.59 -9.57 -11.53
C ARG A 45 2.58 -10.60 -12.01
N TYR A 46 1.30 -10.23 -12.09
CA TYR A 46 0.23 -11.14 -12.48
C TYR A 46 -0.07 -11.01 -13.99
N PRO A 47 -0.35 -12.12 -14.69
CA PRO A 47 -0.87 -12.06 -16.06
C PRO A 47 -2.20 -11.30 -16.06
N LYS A 48 -2.46 -10.54 -17.14
CA LYS A 48 -3.63 -9.65 -17.24
C LYS A 48 -4.95 -10.37 -16.95
N ASP A 49 -5.05 -11.64 -17.33
CA ASP A 49 -6.28 -12.44 -17.25
C ASP A 49 -6.38 -13.30 -15.98
N ALA A 50 -5.34 -13.35 -15.15
CA ALA A 50 -5.25 -14.26 -14.00
C ALA A 50 -4.79 -13.56 -12.72
N ILE A 51 -5.38 -12.40 -12.41
CA ILE A 51 -5.11 -11.70 -11.14
C ILE A 51 -5.88 -12.40 -10.01
N PRO A 52 -5.18 -12.95 -8.99
CA PRO A 52 -5.83 -13.58 -7.86
C PRO A 52 -6.75 -12.62 -7.12
N PHE A 53 -7.86 -13.13 -6.58
CA PHE A 53 -8.80 -12.31 -5.80
C PHE A 53 -8.12 -11.57 -4.64
N ILE A 54 -7.19 -12.23 -3.94
CA ILE A 54 -6.44 -11.61 -2.85
C ILE A 54 -5.62 -10.40 -3.31
N ALA A 55 -5.04 -10.42 -4.52
CA ALA A 55 -4.29 -9.29 -5.06
C ALA A 55 -5.21 -8.10 -5.37
N LYS A 56 -6.47 -8.35 -5.76
CA LYS A 56 -7.47 -7.29 -5.92
C LYS A 56 -7.82 -6.65 -4.57
N LEU A 57 -7.97 -7.46 -3.51
CA LEU A 57 -8.22 -6.97 -2.16
C LEU A 57 -7.04 -6.15 -1.63
N THR A 58 -5.81 -6.61 -1.82
CA THR A 58 -4.60 -5.86 -1.44
C THR A 58 -4.56 -4.49 -2.10
N GLN A 59 -4.86 -4.41 -3.40
CA GLN A 59 -4.91 -3.14 -4.13
C GLN A 59 -6.04 -2.24 -3.64
N ALA A 60 -7.21 -2.80 -3.36
CA ALA A 60 -8.33 -2.05 -2.80
C ALA A 60 -8.00 -1.48 -1.41
N ALA A 61 -7.41 -2.29 -0.52
CA ALA A 61 -6.98 -1.87 0.81
C ALA A 61 -5.94 -0.74 0.73
N PHE A 62 -4.96 -0.88 -0.17
CA PHE A 62 -3.95 0.16 -0.37
C PHE A 62 -4.52 1.44 -0.98
N TYR A 63 -5.52 1.35 -1.88
CA TYR A 63 -6.22 2.51 -2.39
C TYR A 63 -6.98 3.25 -1.28
N ILE A 64 -7.70 2.52 -0.42
CA ILE A 64 -8.39 3.08 0.75
C ILE A 64 -7.39 3.75 1.69
N LEU A 65 -6.26 3.11 1.98
CA LEU A 65 -5.17 3.70 2.76
C LEU A 65 -4.65 4.99 2.12
N THR A 66 -4.48 5.02 0.80
CA THR A 66 -4.02 6.20 0.07
C THR A 66 -4.97 7.37 0.23
N VAL A 67 -6.26 7.15 -0.05
CA VAL A 67 -7.30 8.16 0.11
C VAL A 67 -7.37 8.65 1.56
N ALA A 68 -7.39 7.73 2.53
CA ALA A 68 -7.40 8.08 3.94
C ALA A 68 -6.17 8.92 4.34
N THR A 69 -4.98 8.56 3.86
CA THR A 69 -3.74 9.29 4.15
C THR A 69 -3.79 10.71 3.60
N ILE A 70 -4.33 10.92 2.40
CA ILE A 70 -4.49 12.25 1.80
C ILE A 70 -5.42 13.12 2.66
N PHE A 71 -6.50 12.54 3.17
CA PHE A 71 -7.48 13.23 4.02
C PHE A 71 -7.11 13.28 5.50
N ARG A 72 -5.93 12.75 5.88
CA ARG A 72 -5.53 12.63 7.28
C ARG A 72 -5.63 13.96 8.01
N ASP A 73 -4.93 14.98 7.52
CA ASP A 73 -4.78 16.26 8.23
C ASP A 73 -6.10 17.01 8.44
N GLN A 74 -7.11 16.73 7.62
CA GLN A 74 -8.40 17.42 7.68
C GLN A 74 -9.45 16.65 8.48
N TYR A 75 -9.43 15.32 8.44
CA TYR A 75 -10.56 14.52 8.91
C TYR A 75 -10.19 13.31 9.78
N LEU A 76 -8.91 12.89 9.83
CA LEU A 76 -8.52 11.64 10.49
C LEU A 76 -7.35 11.80 11.46
N ASN A 77 -7.30 10.93 12.46
CA ASN A 77 -6.15 10.83 13.35
C ASN A 77 -5.05 9.95 12.72
N PRO A 78 -3.75 10.26 12.90
CA PRO A 78 -2.64 9.40 12.47
C PRO A 78 -2.77 7.92 12.90
N LEU A 79 -3.43 7.65 14.03
CA LEU A 79 -3.72 6.29 14.51
C LEU A 79 -4.57 5.49 13.51
N ILE A 80 -5.57 6.12 12.89
CA ILE A 80 -6.43 5.47 11.89
C ILE A 80 -5.61 5.03 10.69
N ILE A 81 -4.68 5.88 10.25
CA ILE A 81 -3.76 5.57 9.14
C ILE A 81 -2.86 4.39 9.51
N ASN A 82 -2.36 4.32 10.75
CA ASN A 82 -1.58 3.18 11.22
C ASN A 82 -2.39 1.88 11.26
N VAL A 83 -3.66 1.92 11.65
CA VAL A 83 -4.56 0.76 11.59
C VAL A 83 -4.74 0.31 10.13
N LEU A 84 -5.02 1.23 9.22
CA LEU A 84 -5.17 0.92 7.79
C LEU A 84 -3.87 0.38 7.17
N LEU A 85 -2.72 0.89 7.59
CA LEU A 85 -1.40 0.36 7.24
C LEU A 85 -1.25 -1.10 7.69
N GLY A 86 -1.59 -1.40 8.94
CA GLY A 86 -1.57 -2.76 9.47
C GLY A 86 -2.48 -3.72 8.70
N VAL A 87 -3.71 -3.30 8.41
CA VAL A 87 -4.67 -4.08 7.60
C VAL A 87 -4.11 -4.33 6.19
N THR A 88 -3.59 -3.29 5.54
CA THR A 88 -3.02 -3.41 4.18
C THR A 88 -1.80 -4.33 4.17
N LEU A 89 -0.93 -4.22 5.18
CA LEU A 89 0.20 -5.11 5.35
C LEU A 89 -0.24 -6.56 5.56
N GLY A 90 -1.31 -6.79 6.33
CA GLY A 90 -1.91 -8.11 6.49
C GLY A 90 -2.36 -8.71 5.15
N PHE A 91 -3.05 -7.94 4.30
CA PHE A 91 -3.41 -8.39 2.96
C PHE A 91 -2.20 -8.71 2.08
N VAL A 92 -1.18 -7.85 2.08
CA VAL A 92 0.09 -8.10 1.36
C VAL A 92 0.74 -9.41 1.83
N ILE A 93 0.82 -9.65 3.15
CA ILE A 93 1.41 -10.88 3.69
C ILE A 93 0.60 -12.11 3.23
N VAL A 94 -0.73 -12.07 3.33
CA VAL A 94 -1.60 -13.18 2.90
C VAL A 94 -1.45 -13.43 1.40
N GLU A 95 -1.42 -12.38 0.58
CA GLU A 95 -1.17 -12.49 -0.86
C GLU A 95 0.17 -13.17 -1.16
N ILE A 96 1.23 -12.78 -0.47
CA ILE A 96 2.57 -13.36 -0.64
C ILE A 96 2.56 -14.84 -0.24
N MET A 97 1.90 -15.20 0.86
CA MET A 97 1.78 -16.58 1.30
C MET A 97 1.00 -17.44 0.30
N GLN A 98 -0.10 -16.92 -0.26
CA GLN A 98 -0.90 -17.64 -1.25
C GLN A 98 -0.17 -17.79 -2.59
N THR A 99 0.57 -16.78 -3.04
CA THR A 99 1.38 -16.88 -4.26
C THR A 99 2.56 -17.83 -4.14
N LYS A 100 3.09 -18.10 -2.94
CA LYS A 100 4.09 -19.15 -2.74
C LYS A 100 3.51 -20.56 -2.83
N LYS A 101 2.22 -20.75 -2.51
CA LYS A 101 1.56 -22.07 -2.51
C LYS A 101 1.13 -22.55 -3.89
N LYS A 102 0.99 -21.64 -4.86
CA LYS A 102 0.70 -21.97 -6.26
C LYS A 102 1.99 -21.78 -7.08
N PRO A 103 2.78 -22.84 -7.33
CA PRO A 103 3.80 -22.74 -8.37
C PRO A 103 3.07 -22.47 -9.68
N VAL A 104 3.49 -21.41 -10.37
CA VAL A 104 3.08 -21.13 -11.75
C VAL A 104 3.60 -22.23 -12.64
#